data_AF-A0A0X3PIH1-F1
#
_entry.id   AF-A0A0X3PIH1-F1
#
_cell.length_a   1.000
_cell.length_b   1.000
_cell.length_c   1.000
_cell.angle_alpha   90.00
_cell.angle_beta   90.00
_cell.angle_gamma   90.00
#
_symmetry.space_group_name_H-M   'P 1'
#
loop_
_entity.id
_entity.type
_entity.pdbx_description
1 polymer ?
#
loop_
_entity_poly.entity_id
_entity_poly.type
_entity_poly.pdbx_seq_one_letter_code
_entity_poly.pdbx_strand_id
1 'polypeptide(L)'
;DDISTFSQKKMSTADVNRRIFEGEFYCFPRNKKLGFTANQLDVNRPVEDRWSAYRLGGAMIFNDRLHFNSSHPLYGLINDFPGGHLFTAVDGHAGHTCAHAVNLLHPDYLAAAMLPHHLIPAVLANLEDVAASHSYTPPAIQVCELSQPYLTDSTAIMTTSPEPLQAAAGNGEVVKGEEEAAVEEDVNTAFLHGNQASNWRLCGQWGGLDAQVNQRRSANIRRLLHERLKAGEGKDESAGDCVMHANGNIYDREGFLISEGSELPAANPEGSQMDCTTLSTATTVASILRRGMTRLDSDIITDGIPDTTQGLNKSLLRIVLSGCVATSVYIPNSQDVVYVAQVGDCGAVLGRYLGDLTPEAPPTALFPTPPTKSFPTAFKRNQWSAEFLVRSHTAHNAADVGRLQAQHPIHEADLLISEDRLLGDKGFELGPLQELASNGHWLLTRFPPASSIPCRRPCGSPV
;
A
#
# COMPACT_ATOMS: atom_id res chain seq x y z
N ASP A 1 -7.98 -20.70 -39.18
CA ASP A 1 -8.52 -19.38 -39.55
C ASP A 1 -9.48 -18.82 -38.49
N ASP A 2 -8.99 -18.57 -37.28
CA ASP A 2 -9.75 -17.83 -36.25
C ASP A 2 -8.85 -16.74 -35.62
N ILE A 3 -8.23 -15.94 -36.48
CA ILE A 3 -7.56 -14.68 -36.12
C ILE A 3 -8.44 -13.55 -36.66
N SER A 4 -9.64 -13.38 -36.13
CA SER A 4 -10.48 -12.25 -36.50
C SER A 4 -11.51 -11.93 -35.44
N THR A 5 -11.11 -11.16 -34.42
CA THR A 5 -11.78 -9.94 -33.90
C THR A 5 -11.26 -9.59 -32.51
N PHE A 6 -9.98 -9.22 -32.40
CA PHE A 6 -9.62 -8.28 -31.33
C PHE A 6 -10.36 -6.97 -31.64
N SER A 7 -11.38 -6.67 -30.86
CA SER A 7 -12.13 -5.42 -30.96
C SER A 7 -11.17 -4.26 -30.68
N GLN A 8 -10.58 -3.68 -31.73
CA GLN A 8 -9.82 -2.43 -31.69
C GLN A 8 -10.76 -1.22 -31.46
N LYS A 9 -11.76 -1.35 -30.59
CA LYS A 9 -12.66 -0.24 -30.27
C LYS A 9 -11.90 0.70 -29.33
N LYS A 10 -11.11 1.62 -29.92
CA LYS A 10 -10.50 2.72 -29.19
C LYS A 10 -11.59 3.48 -28.44
N MET A 11 -11.39 3.64 -27.13
CA MET A 11 -12.28 4.45 -26.30
C MET A 11 -12.18 5.91 -26.74
N SER A 12 -13.30 6.63 -26.76
CA SER A 12 -13.28 8.04 -27.18
C SER A 12 -12.54 8.89 -26.14
N THR A 13 -11.90 9.99 -26.57
CA THR A 13 -11.28 10.96 -25.65
C THR A 13 -12.28 11.49 -24.63
N ALA A 14 -13.55 11.66 -25.03
CA ALA A 14 -14.61 12.08 -24.14
C ALA A 14 -14.90 11.04 -23.05
N ASP A 15 -14.95 9.75 -23.39
CA ASP A 15 -15.12 8.68 -22.42
C ASP A 15 -13.92 8.53 -21.49
N VAL A 16 -12.69 8.70 -22.01
CA VAL A 16 -11.47 8.68 -21.19
C VAL A 16 -11.46 9.86 -20.22
N ASN A 17 -11.70 11.08 -20.71
CA ASN A 17 -11.79 12.27 -19.85
C ASN A 17 -12.90 12.14 -18.82
N ARG A 18 -14.04 11.57 -19.20
CA ARG A 18 -15.14 11.27 -18.27
C ARG A 18 -14.67 10.31 -17.19
N ARG A 19 -13.99 9.22 -17.51
CA ARG A 19 -13.46 8.24 -16.52
C ARG A 19 -12.34 8.80 -15.65
N ILE A 20 -11.49 9.66 -16.20
CA ILE A 20 -10.49 10.40 -15.41
C ILE A 20 -11.22 11.29 -14.41
N PHE A 21 -12.21 12.05 -14.85
CA PHE A 21 -12.94 12.94 -13.96
C PHE A 21 -13.85 12.17 -12.97
N GLU A 22 -14.48 11.08 -13.39
CA GLU A 22 -15.36 10.27 -12.56
C GLU A 22 -14.54 9.38 -11.61
N GLY A 23 -14.31 9.87 -10.40
CA GLY A 23 -13.72 9.14 -9.29
C GLY A 23 -12.30 9.57 -8.91
N GLU A 24 -11.84 10.71 -9.42
CA GLU A 24 -10.65 11.35 -8.89
C GLU A 24 -10.81 11.62 -7.39
N PHE A 25 -9.87 11.11 -6.62
CA PHE A 25 -9.83 11.23 -5.17
C PHE A 25 -8.92 12.39 -4.78
N TYR A 26 -9.37 13.17 -3.81
CA TYR A 26 -8.60 14.26 -3.21
C TYR A 26 -8.79 14.26 -1.70
N CYS A 27 -7.69 14.32 -0.95
CA CYS A 27 -7.74 14.55 0.48
C CYS A 27 -6.58 15.44 0.90
N PHE A 28 -6.93 16.66 1.35
CA PHE A 28 -5.98 17.63 1.88
C PHE A 28 -6.34 17.93 3.34
N PRO A 29 -5.74 17.22 4.31
CA PRO A 29 -5.97 17.47 5.72
C PRO A 29 -5.77 18.94 6.10
N ARG A 30 -6.50 19.39 7.13
CA ARG A 30 -6.57 20.81 7.55
C ARG A 30 -5.22 21.46 7.87
N ASN A 31 -4.21 20.67 8.24
CA ASN A 31 -2.86 21.16 8.51
C ASN A 31 -2.09 21.57 7.23
N LYS A 32 -2.61 21.25 6.03
CA LYS A 32 -2.06 21.56 4.71
C LYS A 32 -0.60 21.14 4.48
N LYS A 33 -0.06 20.23 5.30
CA LYS A 33 1.32 19.75 5.16
C LYS A 33 1.47 18.62 4.14
N LEU A 34 0.51 17.69 4.15
CA LEU A 34 0.48 16.55 3.26
C LEU A 34 -0.90 16.48 2.61
N GLY A 35 -0.91 16.32 1.29
CA GLY A 35 -2.11 16.10 0.50
C GLY A 35 -1.95 14.86 -0.36
N PHE A 36 -3.07 14.23 -0.70
CA PHE A 36 -3.06 13.05 -1.55
C PHE A 36 -4.16 13.16 -2.60
N THR A 37 -3.78 12.82 -3.84
CA THR A 37 -4.70 12.74 -4.97
C THR A 37 -4.48 11.42 -5.68
N ALA A 38 -5.56 10.75 -6.08
CA ALA A 38 -5.44 9.47 -6.76
C ALA A 38 -6.52 9.28 -7.81
N ASN A 39 -6.17 8.52 -8.84
CA ASN A 39 -7.07 8.16 -9.91
C ASN A 39 -6.70 6.80 -10.48
N GLN A 40 -7.64 6.17 -11.17
CA GLN A 40 -7.46 4.88 -11.82
C GLN A 40 -8.22 4.88 -13.14
N LEU A 41 -7.55 4.42 -14.20
CA LEU A 41 -8.14 4.26 -15.52
C LEU A 41 -8.11 2.80 -15.95
N ASP A 42 -9.29 2.23 -16.12
CA ASP A 42 -9.50 0.81 -16.34
C ASP A 42 -9.17 0.38 -17.77
N VAL A 43 -8.10 -0.40 -17.94
CA VAL A 43 -7.73 -1.04 -19.22
C VAL A 43 -8.24 -2.49 -19.33
N ASN A 44 -8.21 -3.25 -18.24
CA ASN A 44 -8.70 -4.63 -18.15
C ASN A 44 -10.14 -4.70 -17.60
N ARG A 45 -10.84 -5.80 -17.89
CA ARG A 45 -12.12 -6.15 -17.26
C ARG A 45 -12.05 -7.60 -16.80
N PRO A 46 -11.90 -7.88 -15.51
CA PRO A 46 -11.83 -6.96 -14.36
C PRO A 46 -10.57 -6.09 -14.35
N VAL A 47 -10.62 -4.94 -13.67
CA VAL A 47 -9.43 -4.10 -13.41
C VAL A 47 -8.60 -4.76 -12.33
N GLU A 48 -7.32 -4.92 -12.58
CA GLU A 48 -6.41 -5.64 -11.69
C GLU A 48 -5.65 -4.69 -10.77
N ASP A 49 -5.27 -3.51 -11.25
CA ASP A 49 -4.56 -2.50 -10.46
C ASP A 49 -5.39 -1.99 -9.28
N ARG A 50 -4.74 -1.51 -8.24
CA ARG A 50 -5.36 -0.86 -7.08
C ARG A 50 -4.48 0.26 -6.57
N TRP A 51 -5.09 1.16 -5.81
CA TRP A 51 -4.38 2.08 -4.95
C TRP A 51 -5.05 2.17 -3.59
N SER A 52 -4.30 2.59 -2.60
CA SER A 52 -4.83 2.89 -1.28
C SER A 52 -4.02 3.95 -0.53
N ALA A 53 -4.68 4.56 0.45
CA ALA A 53 -4.09 5.57 1.32
C ALA A 53 -4.61 5.38 2.74
N TYR A 54 -3.71 5.21 3.69
CA TYR A 54 -4.00 4.93 5.10
C TYR A 54 -3.20 5.83 6.05
N ARG A 55 -3.77 6.06 7.23
CA ARG A 55 -3.09 6.65 8.38
C ARG A 55 -2.90 5.58 9.44
N LEU A 56 -1.70 5.56 10.01
CA LEU A 56 -1.29 4.63 11.05
C LEU A 56 -1.02 5.40 12.33
N GLY A 57 -1.44 4.85 13.48
CA GLY A 57 -1.13 5.39 14.80
C GLY A 57 -1.50 6.87 14.97
N GLY A 58 -0.52 7.68 15.35
CA GLY A 58 -0.60 9.09 15.70
C GLY A 58 -1.22 10.00 14.65
N ALA A 59 -1.14 9.58 13.38
CA ALA A 59 -1.73 10.29 12.26
C ALA A 59 -3.25 10.07 12.12
N MET A 60 -3.82 9.07 12.81
CA MET A 60 -5.25 8.79 12.77
C MET A 60 -6.05 9.96 13.35
N ILE A 61 -7.18 10.28 12.72
CA ILE A 61 -8.11 11.33 13.14
C ILE A 61 -9.37 10.67 13.66
N PHE A 62 -9.64 10.86 14.96
CA PHE A 62 -10.77 10.30 15.65
C PHE A 62 -11.90 11.35 15.79
N ASN A 63 -12.73 11.50 14.75
CA ASN A 63 -13.97 12.28 14.77
C ASN A 63 -15.24 11.40 14.66
N ASP A 64 -16.34 11.85 15.25
CA ASP A 64 -17.62 11.10 15.45
C ASP A 64 -18.35 10.58 14.19
N ARG A 65 -17.87 10.85 12.98
CA ARG A 65 -18.59 10.52 11.74
C ARG A 65 -18.59 9.03 11.37
N LEU A 66 -17.62 8.24 11.86
CA LEU A 66 -17.42 6.83 11.47
C LEU A 66 -16.90 5.93 12.61
N HIS A 67 -17.24 6.22 13.87
CA HIS A 67 -16.82 5.47 15.08
C HIS A 67 -15.33 5.51 15.45
N PHE A 68 -14.49 6.23 14.72
CA PHE A 68 -13.19 6.65 15.24
C PHE A 68 -13.42 7.88 16.10
N ASN A 69 -13.73 7.74 17.38
CA ASN A 69 -13.82 8.89 18.31
C ASN A 69 -13.01 8.62 19.58
N SER A 70 -13.20 9.42 20.62
CA SER A 70 -12.50 9.22 21.91
C SER A 70 -12.80 7.86 22.57
N SER A 71 -13.84 7.17 22.14
CA SER A 71 -14.17 5.80 22.56
C SER A 71 -13.45 4.73 21.75
N HIS A 72 -12.71 5.09 20.69
CA HIS A 72 -11.94 4.13 19.91
C HIS A 72 -10.81 3.54 20.78
N PRO A 73 -10.57 2.22 20.77
CA PRO A 73 -9.60 1.57 21.65
C PRO A 73 -8.16 2.10 21.52
N LEU A 74 -7.79 2.52 20.31
CA LEU A 74 -6.47 3.11 20.03
C LEU A 74 -6.35 4.60 20.37
N TYR A 75 -7.45 5.29 20.71
CA TYR A 75 -7.44 6.74 20.94
C TYR A 75 -6.46 7.15 22.03
N GLY A 76 -6.47 6.42 23.17
CA GLY A 76 -5.57 6.69 24.29
C GLY A 76 -4.10 6.38 24.00
N LEU A 77 -3.81 5.63 22.94
CA LEU A 77 -2.45 5.17 22.58
C LEU A 77 -1.80 6.02 21.48
N ILE A 78 -2.51 7.06 21.00
CA ILE A 78 -2.11 7.85 19.83
C ILE A 78 -0.74 8.53 19.98
N ASN A 79 -0.40 8.96 21.20
CA ASN A 79 0.88 9.63 21.48
C ASN A 79 2.05 8.64 21.58
N ASP A 80 1.75 7.39 21.94
CA ASP A 80 2.75 6.36 22.16
C ASP A 80 3.06 5.60 20.86
N PHE A 81 2.13 5.58 19.90
CA PHE A 81 2.34 5.08 18.55
C PHE A 81 2.27 6.23 17.53
N PRO A 82 3.35 6.98 17.27
CA PRO A 82 3.30 8.15 16.38
C PRO A 82 2.90 7.82 14.93
N GLY A 83 3.23 6.62 14.45
CA GLY A 83 2.78 6.12 13.15
C GLY A 83 3.12 7.06 11.98
N GLY A 84 2.17 7.24 11.05
CA GLY A 84 2.38 8.06 9.86
C GLY A 84 1.36 7.81 8.75
N HIS A 85 1.76 8.15 7.53
CA HIS A 85 0.94 8.06 6.33
C HIS A 85 1.49 6.99 5.40
N LEU A 86 0.61 6.15 4.87
CA LEU A 86 0.95 5.05 3.97
C LEU A 86 0.17 5.20 2.67
N PHE A 87 0.87 5.23 1.55
CA PHE A 87 0.28 5.27 0.21
C PHE A 87 0.79 4.09 -0.59
N THR A 88 -0.10 3.36 -1.26
CA THR A 88 0.29 2.16 -1.99
C THR A 88 -0.37 2.14 -3.36
N ALA A 89 0.43 1.83 -4.38
CA ALA A 89 -0.03 1.41 -5.69
C ALA A 89 0.24 -0.09 -5.84
N VAL A 90 -0.70 -0.82 -6.41
CA VAL A 90 -0.65 -2.27 -6.60
C VAL A 90 -1.04 -2.55 -8.04
N ASP A 91 -0.26 -3.36 -8.74
CA ASP A 91 -0.60 -3.83 -10.09
C ASP A 91 -0.79 -5.35 -10.02
N GLY A 92 -1.96 -5.81 -10.46
CA GLY A 92 -2.38 -7.20 -10.32
C GLY A 92 -2.30 -7.92 -11.66
N HIS A 93 -2.06 -9.22 -11.61
CA HIS A 93 -2.01 -10.05 -12.81
C HIS A 93 -2.53 -11.45 -12.52
N ALA A 94 -2.91 -12.18 -13.57
CA ALA A 94 -3.64 -13.44 -13.45
C ALA A 94 -4.93 -13.33 -12.62
N GLY A 95 -5.58 -12.16 -12.67
CA GLY A 95 -6.80 -11.83 -11.93
C GLY A 95 -6.60 -10.78 -10.85
N HIS A 96 -7.71 -10.12 -10.48
CA HIS A 96 -7.70 -8.99 -9.55
C HIS A 96 -7.62 -9.35 -8.06
N THR A 97 -7.63 -10.64 -7.72
CA THR A 97 -7.91 -11.10 -6.35
C THR A 97 -6.76 -10.85 -5.38
N CYS A 98 -5.51 -11.13 -5.78
CA CYS A 98 -4.34 -10.83 -4.97
C CYS A 98 -4.16 -9.34 -4.79
N ALA A 99 -4.17 -8.56 -5.87
CA ALA A 99 -4.06 -7.10 -5.79
C ALA A 99 -5.12 -6.48 -4.87
N HIS A 100 -6.36 -6.95 -4.95
CA HIS A 100 -7.44 -6.51 -4.07
C HIS A 100 -7.22 -6.92 -2.60
N ALA A 101 -6.79 -8.15 -2.34
CA ALA A 101 -6.46 -8.61 -1.00
C ALA A 101 -5.29 -7.81 -0.41
N VAL A 102 -4.17 -7.72 -1.11
CA VAL A 102 -2.99 -6.96 -0.69
C VAL A 102 -3.35 -5.51 -0.40
N ASN A 103 -4.08 -4.82 -1.29
CA ASN A 103 -4.47 -3.42 -1.10
C ASN A 103 -5.26 -3.16 0.20
N LEU A 104 -5.99 -4.16 0.69
CA LEU A 104 -6.84 -4.07 1.88
C LEU A 104 -6.19 -4.66 3.14
N LEU A 105 -5.31 -5.64 2.99
CA LEU A 105 -4.71 -6.37 4.12
C LEU A 105 -3.38 -5.76 4.56
N HIS A 106 -2.51 -5.36 3.64
CA HIS A 106 -1.15 -4.91 3.97
C HIS A 106 -1.04 -3.78 5.00
N PRO A 107 -1.95 -2.77 5.07
CA PRO A 107 -1.79 -1.67 6.01
C PRO A 107 -1.82 -2.14 7.47
N ASP A 108 -2.63 -3.14 7.80
CA ASP A 108 -2.72 -3.69 9.15
C ASP A 108 -1.50 -4.54 9.50
N TYR A 109 -0.91 -5.26 8.53
CA TYR A 109 0.34 -5.98 8.77
C TYR A 109 1.50 -5.00 9.01
N LEU A 110 1.56 -3.90 8.27
CA LEU A 110 2.54 -2.84 8.51
C LEU A 110 2.32 -2.16 9.86
N ALA A 111 1.07 -1.81 10.20
CA ALA A 111 0.73 -1.23 11.49
C ALA A 111 1.06 -2.18 12.66
N ALA A 112 0.71 -3.46 12.54
CA ALA A 112 1.02 -4.47 13.54
C ALA A 112 2.52 -4.71 13.69
N ALA A 113 3.30 -4.61 12.61
CA ALA A 113 4.76 -4.70 12.66
C ALA A 113 5.40 -3.44 13.29
N MET A 114 4.85 -2.25 13.02
CA MET A 114 5.31 -0.96 13.55
C MET A 114 4.86 -0.68 14.99
N LEU A 115 3.85 -1.39 15.50
CA LEU A 115 3.29 -1.14 16.81
C LEU A 115 4.36 -1.25 17.91
N PRO A 116 4.59 -0.22 18.73
CA PRO A 116 5.54 -0.28 19.84
C PRO A 116 5.27 -1.47 20.77
N HIS A 117 6.32 -2.15 21.22
CA HIS A 117 6.21 -3.41 21.96
C HIS A 117 5.32 -3.29 23.22
N HIS A 118 5.50 -2.21 23.98
CA HIS A 118 4.73 -1.92 25.19
C HIS A 118 3.22 -1.73 24.95
N LEU A 119 2.79 -1.41 23.72
CA LEU A 119 1.37 -1.24 23.36
C LEU A 119 0.71 -2.55 22.90
N ILE A 120 1.50 -3.57 22.54
CA ILE A 120 0.99 -4.85 22.04
C ILE A 120 -0.05 -5.48 22.99
N PRO A 121 0.14 -5.54 24.33
CA PRO A 121 -0.83 -6.14 25.22
C PRO A 121 -2.20 -5.43 25.21
N ALA A 122 -2.21 -4.10 25.18
CA ALA A 122 -3.44 -3.31 25.17
C ALA A 122 -4.20 -3.49 23.85
N VAL A 123 -3.47 -3.47 22.73
CA VAL A 123 -4.07 -3.70 21.40
C VAL A 123 -4.60 -5.12 21.29
N LEU A 124 -3.86 -6.14 21.72
CA LEU A 124 -4.31 -7.54 21.70
C LEU A 124 -5.60 -7.74 22.49
N ALA A 125 -5.66 -7.23 23.73
CA ALA A 125 -6.86 -7.33 24.56
C ALA A 125 -8.07 -6.74 23.86
N ASN A 126 -7.89 -5.61 23.18
CA ASN A 126 -8.98 -5.01 22.41
C ASN A 126 -9.41 -5.86 21.20
N LEU A 127 -8.46 -6.39 20.42
CA LEU A 127 -8.77 -7.24 19.27
C LEU A 127 -9.48 -8.55 19.70
N GLU A 128 -9.18 -9.05 20.89
CA GLU A 128 -9.85 -10.20 21.49
C GLU A 128 -11.27 -9.85 21.97
N ASP A 129 -11.47 -8.71 22.63
CA ASP A 129 -12.79 -8.22 23.04
C ASP A 129 -13.72 -7.99 21.85
N VAL A 130 -13.20 -7.42 20.77
CA VAL A 130 -13.94 -7.25 19.51
C VAL A 130 -14.32 -8.60 18.92
N ALA A 131 -13.41 -9.58 18.93
CA ALA A 131 -13.67 -10.93 18.44
C ALA A 131 -14.69 -11.71 19.29
N ALA A 132 -14.72 -11.47 20.61
CA ALA A 132 -15.67 -12.09 21.52
C ALA A 132 -17.07 -11.45 21.46
N SER A 133 -17.14 -10.18 21.06
CA SER A 133 -18.37 -9.43 20.91
C SER A 133 -19.15 -9.90 19.68
N HIS A 134 -20.10 -10.83 19.88
CA HIS A 134 -20.97 -11.36 18.82
C HIS A 134 -21.88 -10.30 18.16
N SER A 135 -21.92 -9.07 18.71
CA SER A 135 -22.66 -7.92 18.17
C SER A 135 -21.84 -7.04 17.24
N TYR A 136 -20.54 -7.29 17.09
CA TYR A 136 -19.69 -6.49 16.22
C TYR A 136 -19.79 -6.99 14.78
N THR A 137 -20.70 -6.40 14.00
CA THR A 137 -20.57 -6.39 12.55
C THR A 137 -19.65 -5.24 12.17
N PRO A 138 -18.43 -5.50 11.64
CA PRO A 138 -17.61 -4.42 11.13
C PRO A 138 -18.42 -3.65 10.08
N PRO A 139 -18.51 -2.31 10.15
CA PRO A 139 -19.09 -1.55 9.05
C PRO A 139 -18.36 -1.93 7.76
N ALA A 140 -19.08 -1.98 6.64
CA ALA A 140 -18.57 -2.47 5.35
C ALA A 140 -17.27 -1.79 4.86
N ILE A 141 -16.92 -0.63 5.45
CA ILE A 141 -15.74 0.19 5.15
C ILE A 141 -14.55 -0.11 6.09
N GLN A 142 -14.76 -0.73 7.26
CA GLN A 142 -13.68 -1.12 8.18
C GLN A 142 -13.11 -2.47 7.77
N VAL A 143 -12.27 -2.46 6.73
CA VAL A 143 -11.43 -3.62 6.39
C VAL A 143 -10.17 -3.67 7.27
N CYS A 144 -9.87 -2.57 7.99
CA CYS A 144 -8.65 -2.42 8.77
C CYS A 144 -8.94 -2.11 10.24
N GLU A 145 -8.31 -2.85 11.15
CA GLU A 145 -8.46 -2.72 12.62
C GLU A 145 -7.38 -1.82 13.24
N LEU A 146 -6.21 -1.71 12.60
CA LEU A 146 -5.05 -0.98 13.13
C LEU A 146 -4.66 0.24 12.29
N SER A 147 -5.40 0.49 11.20
CA SER A 147 -5.14 1.58 10.27
C SER A 147 -6.45 2.25 9.82
N GLN A 148 -6.37 3.55 9.54
CA GLN A 148 -7.51 4.37 9.13
C GLN A 148 -7.40 4.72 7.64
N PRO A 149 -8.36 4.32 6.78
CA PRO A 149 -8.38 4.74 5.39
C PRO A 149 -8.57 6.25 5.27
N TYR A 150 -7.85 6.91 4.37
CA TYR A 150 -8.02 8.34 4.07
C TYR A 150 -9.44 8.69 3.60
N LEU A 151 -10.15 7.73 3.00
CA LEU A 151 -11.54 7.88 2.58
C LEU A 151 -12.48 8.20 3.77
N THR A 152 -12.10 7.84 4.99
CA THR A 152 -12.88 8.13 6.20
C THR A 152 -12.66 9.55 6.74
N ASP A 153 -11.74 10.32 6.14
CA ASP A 153 -11.54 11.71 6.55
C ASP A 153 -12.69 12.59 6.07
N SER A 154 -13.14 13.46 6.97
CA SER A 154 -14.05 14.58 6.67
C SER A 154 -13.66 15.49 5.50
N THR A 155 -12.38 15.56 5.14
CA THR A 155 -11.86 16.36 4.01
C THR A 155 -11.62 15.53 2.75
N ALA A 156 -11.95 14.25 2.76
CA ALA A 156 -11.86 13.41 1.56
C ALA A 156 -13.00 13.76 0.59
N ILE A 157 -12.64 13.97 -0.67
CA ILE A 157 -13.57 14.29 -1.76
C ILE A 157 -13.30 13.29 -2.88
N MET A 158 -14.38 12.76 -3.46
CA MET A 158 -14.33 11.95 -4.67
C MET A 158 -15.23 12.61 -5.70
N THR A 159 -14.68 12.90 -6.87
CA THR A 159 -15.44 13.53 -7.95
C THR A 159 -16.45 12.53 -8.52
N THR A 160 -17.70 12.95 -8.65
CA THR A 160 -18.77 12.23 -9.37
C THR A 160 -19.01 12.92 -10.72
N SER A 161 -19.74 12.24 -11.63
CA SER A 161 -20.07 12.80 -12.96
C SER A 161 -20.52 14.26 -12.88
N PRO A 162 -20.10 15.15 -13.80
CA PRO A 162 -20.62 16.51 -13.85
C PRO A 162 -22.10 16.48 -14.24
N GLU A 163 -23.00 16.59 -13.27
CA GLU A 163 -24.25 17.33 -13.50
C GLU A 163 -23.82 18.73 -13.95
N PRO A 164 -24.38 19.30 -15.04
CA PRO A 164 -23.95 20.61 -15.48
C PRO A 164 -24.25 21.61 -14.37
N LEU A 165 -23.21 22.31 -13.90
CA LEU A 165 -23.36 23.57 -13.16
C LEU A 165 -24.12 24.56 -14.07
N GLN A 166 -25.45 24.46 -14.10
CA GLN A 166 -26.31 25.43 -14.73
C GLN A 166 -26.34 26.68 -13.85
N ALA A 167 -25.55 27.65 -14.30
CA ALA A 167 -25.82 29.08 -14.26
C ALA A 167 -25.95 29.74 -12.88
N ALA A 168 -24.78 30.08 -12.29
CA ALA A 168 -24.63 31.39 -11.67
C ALA A 168 -24.46 32.45 -12.79
N ALA A 169 -25.55 32.76 -13.49
CA ALA A 169 -25.66 33.93 -14.37
C ALA A 169 -27.12 34.37 -14.37
N GLY A 170 -27.39 35.54 -13.78
CA GLY A 170 -28.73 36.08 -13.63
C GLY A 170 -29.41 36.36 -14.98
N ASN A 171 -30.72 36.13 -15.01
CA ASN A 171 -31.76 37.11 -15.34
C ASN A 171 -33.13 36.45 -15.12
N GLY A 172 -34.08 37.21 -14.57
CA GLY A 172 -35.20 36.67 -13.80
C GLY A 172 -36.40 36.16 -14.60
N GLU A 173 -37.17 35.31 -13.94
CA GLU A 173 -38.63 35.39 -13.87
C GLU A 173 -39.11 34.57 -12.66
N VAL A 174 -39.90 35.22 -11.82
CA VAL A 174 -40.46 34.64 -10.58
C VAL A 174 -41.65 33.77 -10.97
N VAL A 175 -41.57 32.47 -10.72
CA VAL A 175 -42.75 31.59 -10.60
C VAL A 175 -42.75 31.01 -9.20
N LYS A 176 -43.79 31.36 -8.44
CA LYS A 176 -44.07 30.88 -7.09
C LYS A 176 -44.49 29.41 -7.12
N GLY A 177 -43.91 28.59 -6.24
CA GLY A 177 -44.39 27.25 -5.94
C GLY A 177 -43.61 26.62 -4.79
N GLU A 178 -44.26 26.61 -3.62
CA GLU A 178 -44.07 25.73 -2.46
C GLU A 178 -42.75 25.81 -1.66
N GLU A 179 -42.88 26.27 -0.41
CA GLU A 179 -41.86 26.23 0.63
C GLU A 179 -41.60 24.78 1.05
N GLU A 180 -40.59 24.13 0.46
CA GLU A 180 -39.90 23.02 1.10
C GLU A 180 -38.71 23.57 1.88
N ALA A 181 -38.67 23.23 3.17
CA ALA A 181 -37.62 23.63 4.08
C ALA A 181 -36.25 23.24 3.50
N ALA A 182 -35.40 24.23 3.25
CA ALA A 182 -34.01 24.02 2.91
C ALA A 182 -33.31 23.36 4.11
N VAL A 183 -33.28 22.04 4.12
CA VAL A 183 -32.29 21.28 4.86
C VAL A 183 -30.98 21.56 4.13
N GLU A 184 -30.06 22.27 4.77
CA GLU A 184 -28.65 22.21 4.37
C GLU A 184 -28.23 20.73 4.50
N GLU A 185 -28.46 19.95 3.45
CA GLU A 185 -27.84 18.64 3.29
C GLU A 185 -26.34 18.90 3.16
N ASP A 186 -25.66 18.78 4.30
CA ASP A 186 -24.22 18.73 4.39
C ASP A 186 -23.76 17.72 3.33
N VAL A 187 -22.86 18.12 2.42
CA VAL A 187 -22.31 17.27 1.34
C VAL A 187 -21.68 15.98 1.92
N ASN A 188 -21.42 15.99 3.23
CA ASN A 188 -20.98 14.86 4.04
C ASN A 188 -22.07 13.79 4.31
N THR A 189 -23.35 14.14 4.31
CA THR A 189 -24.48 13.20 4.53
C THR A 189 -24.82 12.37 3.28
N ALA A 190 -24.47 12.86 2.09
CA ALA A 190 -24.60 12.12 0.83
C ALA A 190 -23.74 10.85 0.78
N PHE A 191 -22.70 10.74 1.62
CA PHE A 191 -21.90 9.53 1.77
C PHE A 191 -22.59 8.43 2.58
N LEU A 192 -23.65 8.75 3.35
CA LEU A 192 -24.26 7.84 4.31
C LEU A 192 -25.71 7.46 3.98
N HIS A 193 -26.46 8.34 3.32
CA HIS A 193 -27.86 8.09 2.99
C HIS A 193 -28.15 8.37 1.51
N GLY A 194 -28.27 7.31 0.70
CA GLY A 194 -28.92 7.38 -0.62
C GLY A 194 -28.19 6.69 -1.76
N ASN A 195 -28.55 5.43 -2.01
CA ASN A 195 -28.68 4.79 -3.34
C ASN A 195 -27.70 5.10 -4.51
N GLN A 196 -26.44 5.47 -4.24
CA GLN A 196 -25.34 5.52 -5.22
C GLN A 196 -24.03 4.93 -4.65
N ALA A 197 -24.15 3.92 -3.79
CA ALA A 197 -23.05 3.19 -3.17
C ALA A 197 -22.26 2.25 -4.12
N SER A 198 -22.04 2.64 -5.38
CA SER A 198 -21.65 1.71 -6.46
C SER A 198 -20.30 1.96 -7.15
N ASN A 199 -19.40 2.80 -6.59
CA ASN A 199 -18.01 2.90 -7.09
C ASN A 199 -16.99 3.25 -5.97
N TRP A 200 -16.96 2.47 -4.89
CA TRP A 200 -15.97 2.66 -3.81
C TRP A 200 -14.58 2.16 -4.23
N ARG A 201 -13.67 3.07 -4.62
CA ARG A 201 -12.33 2.75 -5.15
C ARG A 201 -11.35 2.07 -4.19
N LEU A 202 -11.56 2.12 -2.86
CA LEU A 202 -10.75 1.32 -1.92
C LEU A 202 -10.93 -0.19 -2.17
N CYS A 203 -12.18 -0.59 -2.38
CA CYS A 203 -12.59 -1.94 -2.71
C CYS A 203 -12.76 -2.16 -4.22
N GLY A 204 -12.78 -1.08 -5.00
CA GLY A 204 -13.24 -1.06 -6.38
C GLY A 204 -14.71 -1.49 -6.52
N GLN A 205 -15.07 -1.90 -7.74
CA GLN A 205 -16.38 -2.50 -8.04
C GLN A 205 -16.59 -3.89 -7.40
N TRP A 206 -15.58 -4.40 -6.68
CA TRP A 206 -15.52 -5.77 -6.17
C TRP A 206 -16.11 -5.92 -4.78
N GLY A 207 -16.41 -4.80 -4.10
CA GLY A 207 -16.86 -4.81 -2.71
C GLY A 207 -15.76 -5.21 -1.73
N GLY A 208 -16.11 -5.36 -0.45
CA GLY A 208 -15.15 -5.79 0.56
C GLY A 208 -14.67 -7.22 0.34
N LEU A 209 -13.60 -7.59 1.06
CA LEU A 209 -13.10 -8.96 1.05
C LEU A 209 -14.16 -9.96 1.54
N ASP A 210 -14.06 -11.19 1.04
CA ASP A 210 -14.82 -12.33 1.52
C ASP A 210 -14.72 -12.45 3.06
N ALA A 211 -15.83 -12.76 3.72
CA ALA A 211 -15.90 -12.80 5.18
C ALA A 211 -14.88 -13.77 5.79
N GLN A 212 -14.61 -14.90 5.14
CA GLN A 212 -13.60 -15.85 5.63
C GLN A 212 -12.19 -15.30 5.47
N VAL A 213 -11.90 -14.55 4.40
CA VAL A 213 -10.61 -13.87 4.22
C VAL A 213 -10.40 -12.83 5.32
N ASN A 214 -11.42 -12.03 5.64
CA ASN A 214 -11.36 -11.08 6.74
C ASN A 214 -11.19 -11.76 8.11
N GLN A 215 -11.89 -12.86 8.37
CA GLN A 215 -11.74 -13.62 9.61
C GLN A 215 -10.31 -14.16 9.78
N ARG A 216 -9.72 -14.68 8.68
CA ARG A 216 -8.33 -15.14 8.64
C ARG A 216 -7.35 -14.00 8.90
N ARG A 217 -7.54 -12.84 8.24
CA ARG A 217 -6.76 -11.62 8.53
C ARG A 217 -6.74 -11.30 10.03
N SER A 218 -7.90 -11.14 10.67
CA SER A 218 -7.94 -10.75 12.09
C SER A 218 -7.24 -11.80 12.98
N ALA A 219 -7.37 -13.09 12.66
CA ALA A 219 -6.63 -14.14 13.36
C ALA A 219 -5.12 -14.05 13.16
N ASN A 220 -4.67 -13.75 11.94
CA ASN A 220 -3.26 -13.63 11.59
C ASN A 220 -2.59 -12.40 12.22
N ILE A 221 -3.30 -11.26 12.27
CA ILE A 221 -2.82 -10.06 12.96
C ILE A 221 -2.64 -10.34 14.45
N ARG A 222 -3.63 -10.96 15.12
CA ARG A 222 -3.46 -11.39 16.52
C ARG A 222 -2.28 -12.36 16.68
N ARG A 223 -2.12 -13.31 15.76
CA ARG A 223 -1.00 -14.26 15.76
C ARG A 223 0.35 -13.53 15.69
N LEU A 224 0.49 -12.59 14.75
CA LEU A 224 1.69 -11.76 14.60
C LEU A 224 2.01 -10.98 15.87
N LEU A 225 1.01 -10.35 16.47
CA LEU A 225 1.18 -9.60 17.72
C LEU A 225 1.59 -10.49 18.90
N HIS A 226 0.99 -11.68 19.05
CA HIS A 226 1.40 -12.65 20.08
C HIS A 226 2.85 -13.14 19.87
N GLU A 227 3.25 -13.38 18.63
CA GLU A 227 4.62 -13.79 18.31
C GLU A 227 5.63 -12.69 18.68
N ARG A 228 5.34 -11.43 18.34
CA ARG A 228 6.16 -10.27 18.75
C ARG A 228 6.23 -10.14 20.27
N LEU A 229 5.11 -10.36 20.98
CA LEU A 229 5.10 -10.33 22.44
C LEU A 229 5.99 -11.44 23.04
N LYS A 230 5.92 -12.66 22.49
CA LYS A 230 6.75 -13.81 22.93
C LYS A 230 8.23 -13.62 22.62
N ALA A 231 8.58 -12.99 21.50
CA ALA A 231 9.96 -12.70 21.14
C ALA A 231 10.63 -11.75 22.16
N GLY A 232 9.83 -10.90 22.83
CA GLY A 232 10.26 -9.95 23.85
C GLY A 232 10.82 -8.66 23.25
N GLU A 233 10.83 -7.60 24.06
CA GLU A 233 11.37 -6.29 23.69
C GLU A 233 12.89 -6.43 23.40
N GLY A 234 13.35 -5.89 22.27
CA GLY A 234 14.77 -5.82 21.93
C GLY A 234 15.40 -7.06 21.26
N LYS A 235 14.86 -8.28 21.36
CA LYS A 235 15.45 -9.45 20.64
C LYS A 235 15.15 -9.45 19.14
N ASP A 236 13.96 -8.98 18.76
CA ASP A 236 13.50 -8.91 17.38
C ASP A 236 13.67 -7.50 16.77
N GLU A 237 14.02 -6.51 17.58
CA GLU A 237 14.25 -5.11 17.16
C GLU A 237 15.74 -4.72 17.11
N SER A 238 16.61 -5.30 17.95
CA SER A 238 18.06 -5.03 17.91
C SER A 238 18.85 -5.91 16.93
N ALA A 239 18.32 -7.09 16.60
CA ALA A 239 18.85 -7.98 15.57
C ALA A 239 18.00 -7.86 14.29
N GLY A 240 17.74 -6.63 13.86
CA GLY A 240 17.02 -6.36 12.61
C GLY A 240 17.56 -7.24 11.47
N ASP A 241 16.67 -7.71 10.61
CA ASP A 241 17.07 -8.46 9.42
C ASP A 241 17.85 -7.58 8.44
N CYS A 242 17.88 -6.26 8.63
CA CYS A 242 18.60 -5.28 7.85
C CYS A 242 19.79 -4.71 8.64
N VAL A 243 20.99 -4.77 8.07
CA VAL A 243 22.25 -4.33 8.69
C VAL A 243 23.02 -3.43 7.74
N MET A 244 23.54 -2.30 8.25
CA MET A 244 24.46 -1.46 7.48
C MET A 244 25.86 -2.07 7.44
N HIS A 245 26.42 -2.19 6.24
CA HIS A 245 27.77 -2.69 6.02
C HIS A 245 28.79 -1.54 5.95
N ALA A 246 30.08 -1.90 6.00
CA ALA A 246 31.19 -0.93 5.97
C ALA A 246 31.23 -0.05 4.70
N ASN A 247 30.56 -0.47 3.62
CA ASN A 247 30.41 0.32 2.40
C ASN A 247 29.30 1.39 2.48
N GLY A 248 28.62 1.52 3.63
CA GLY A 248 27.54 2.48 3.86
C GLY A 248 26.16 2.01 3.40
N ASN A 249 26.06 0.86 2.74
CA ASN A 249 24.79 0.33 2.25
C ASN A 249 24.11 -0.55 3.30
N ILE A 250 22.78 -0.63 3.24
CA ILE A 250 21.97 -1.50 4.08
C ILE A 250 21.69 -2.79 3.31
N TYR A 251 21.97 -3.94 3.94
CA TYR A 251 21.72 -5.27 3.39
C TYR A 251 20.78 -6.04 4.29
N ASP A 252 20.00 -6.96 3.71
CA ASP A 252 19.27 -7.92 4.52
C ASP A 252 20.16 -9.06 5.03
N ARG A 253 19.56 -9.97 5.82
CA ARG A 253 20.23 -11.13 6.42
C ARG A 253 20.81 -12.10 5.38
N GLU A 254 20.29 -12.08 4.16
CA GLU A 254 20.79 -12.89 3.06
C GLU A 254 21.90 -12.18 2.26
N GLY A 255 22.18 -10.92 2.59
CA GLY A 255 23.23 -10.12 1.97
C GLY A 255 22.76 -9.35 0.73
N PHE A 256 21.45 -9.16 0.54
CA PHE A 256 20.92 -8.39 -0.58
C PHE A 256 20.74 -6.92 -0.24
N LEU A 257 21.09 -6.06 -1.19
CA LEU A 257 21.02 -4.61 -1.04
C LEU A 257 19.56 -4.18 -0.84
N ILE A 258 19.30 -3.50 0.27
CA ILE A 258 18.00 -2.93 0.63
C ILE A 258 17.95 -1.42 0.37
N SER A 259 19.03 -0.72 0.69
CA SER A 259 19.13 0.74 0.48
C SER A 259 20.60 1.14 0.31
N GLU A 260 20.85 2.07 -0.61
CA GLU A 260 22.18 2.64 -0.84
C GLU A 260 22.49 3.71 0.23
N GLY A 261 23.73 3.77 0.70
CA GLY A 261 24.12 4.75 1.74
C GLY A 261 23.94 6.22 1.32
N SER A 262 23.91 6.49 0.01
CA SER A 262 23.61 7.81 -0.57
C SER A 262 22.16 8.27 -0.38
N GLU A 263 21.24 7.34 -0.09
CA GLU A 263 19.82 7.63 0.14
C GLU A 263 19.57 8.14 1.56
N LEU A 264 20.54 7.97 2.46
CA LEU A 264 20.47 8.42 3.84
C LEU A 264 20.93 9.87 3.98
N PRO A 265 20.40 10.64 4.95
CA PRO A 265 20.81 12.03 5.16
C PRO A 265 22.32 12.14 5.36
N ALA A 266 22.97 13.01 4.59
CA ALA A 266 24.39 13.30 4.79
C ALA A 266 24.60 13.82 6.23
N ALA A 267 25.68 13.35 6.87
CA ALA A 267 26.12 13.90 8.14
C ALA A 267 26.22 15.44 8.04
N ASN A 268 25.68 16.16 9.03
CA ASN A 268 25.71 17.62 9.05
C ASN A 268 27.13 18.14 8.76
N PRO A 269 27.28 19.26 8.01
CA PRO A 269 28.58 19.80 7.62
C PRO A 269 29.47 20.25 8.80
N GLU A 270 28.97 20.20 10.05
CA GLU A 270 29.74 20.46 11.26
C GLU A 270 30.59 19.25 11.75
N GLY A 271 30.71 18.18 10.97
CA GLY A 271 31.71 17.13 11.21
C GLY A 271 31.37 16.15 12.34
N SER A 272 30.11 16.09 12.78
CA SER A 272 29.63 14.95 13.57
C SER A 272 29.44 13.76 12.63
N GLN A 273 30.03 12.62 12.99
CA GLN A 273 29.68 11.28 12.53
C GLN A 273 28.17 11.19 12.22
N MET A 274 27.80 10.57 11.08
CA MET A 274 26.39 10.29 10.76
C MET A 274 25.66 9.83 12.02
N ASP A 275 24.58 10.52 12.40
CA ASP A 275 23.96 10.30 13.71
C ASP A 275 23.53 8.83 13.79
N CYS A 276 24.18 8.08 14.68
CA CYS A 276 23.90 6.66 14.91
C CYS A 276 22.40 6.42 15.15
N THR A 277 21.69 7.43 15.66
CA THR A 277 20.24 7.43 15.86
C THR A 277 19.48 7.34 14.53
N THR A 278 19.79 8.19 13.55
CA THR A 278 19.14 8.18 12.22
C THR A 278 19.34 6.84 11.52
N LEU A 279 20.56 6.31 11.59
CA LEU A 279 20.88 5.01 10.99
C LEU A 279 20.10 3.88 11.66
N SER A 280 20.12 3.81 13.00
CA SER A 280 19.39 2.81 13.76
C SER A 280 17.89 2.88 13.46
N THR A 281 17.33 4.08 13.28
CA THR A 281 15.93 4.25 12.90
C THR A 281 15.68 3.71 11.50
N ALA A 282 16.54 4.04 10.52
CA ALA A 282 16.38 3.61 9.14
C ALA A 282 16.41 2.08 8.99
N THR A 283 17.40 1.41 9.62
CA THR A 283 17.49 -0.06 9.59
C THR A 283 16.30 -0.71 10.30
N THR A 284 15.84 -0.13 11.43
CA THR A 284 14.67 -0.62 12.16
C THR A 284 13.39 -0.52 11.32
N VAL A 285 13.15 0.63 10.68
CA VAL A 285 11.96 0.83 9.84
C VAL A 285 12.01 -0.09 8.62
N ALA A 286 13.18 -0.26 7.98
CA ALA A 286 13.35 -1.19 6.87
C ALA A 286 13.01 -2.63 7.28
N SER A 287 13.52 -3.09 8.43
CA SER A 287 13.20 -4.40 8.99
C SER A 287 11.72 -4.58 9.31
N ILE A 288 11.07 -3.55 9.86
CA ILE A 288 9.65 -3.58 10.19
C ILE A 288 8.79 -3.68 8.94
N LEU A 289 9.07 -2.87 7.91
CA LEU A 289 8.35 -2.92 6.63
C LEU A 289 8.49 -4.31 6.00
N ARG A 290 9.73 -4.80 5.85
CA ARG A 290 10.00 -6.15 5.33
C ARG A 290 9.26 -7.23 6.10
N ARG A 291 9.27 -7.19 7.44
CA ARG A 291 8.54 -8.14 8.29
C ARG A 291 7.03 -8.11 8.01
N GLY A 292 6.44 -6.93 7.91
CA GLY A 292 5.01 -6.79 7.64
C GLY A 292 4.62 -7.36 6.27
N MET A 293 5.36 -7.01 5.20
CA MET A 293 5.10 -7.55 3.86
C MET A 293 5.32 -9.06 3.78
N THR A 294 6.47 -9.55 4.26
CA THR A 294 6.82 -10.99 4.22
C THR A 294 5.83 -11.84 5.01
N ARG A 295 5.36 -11.32 6.14
CA ARG A 295 4.34 -11.96 6.96
C ARG A 295 2.99 -12.04 6.25
N LEU A 296 2.54 -10.95 5.61
CA LEU A 296 1.25 -10.93 4.89
C LEU A 296 1.12 -12.08 3.89
N ASP A 297 2.11 -12.27 3.02
CA ASP A 297 2.09 -13.31 2.00
C ASP A 297 2.30 -14.71 2.57
N SER A 298 3.16 -14.85 3.58
CA SER A 298 3.30 -16.13 4.29
C SER A 298 1.95 -16.58 4.85
N ASP A 299 1.18 -15.63 5.39
CA ASP A 299 -0.15 -15.86 5.90
C ASP A 299 -1.17 -16.11 4.76
N ILE A 300 -1.15 -15.34 3.67
CA ILE A 300 -1.97 -15.58 2.47
C ILE A 300 -1.75 -17.00 1.91
N ILE A 301 -0.50 -17.41 1.75
CA ILE A 301 -0.12 -18.75 1.27
C ILE A 301 -0.62 -19.81 2.24
N THR A 302 -0.38 -19.64 3.54
CA THR A 302 -0.79 -20.59 4.57
C THR A 302 -2.32 -20.74 4.62
N ASP A 303 -3.06 -19.64 4.48
CA ASP A 303 -4.51 -19.64 4.48
C ASP A 303 -5.11 -20.26 3.20
N GLY A 304 -4.39 -20.20 2.08
CA GLY A 304 -4.78 -20.86 0.83
C GLY A 304 -4.64 -22.39 0.86
N ILE A 305 -3.93 -22.96 1.84
CA ILE A 305 -3.79 -24.41 1.98
C ILE A 305 -5.16 -25.02 2.34
N PRO A 306 -5.68 -25.98 1.55
CA PRO A 306 -6.99 -26.59 1.81
C PRO A 306 -7.04 -27.28 3.17
N ASP A 307 -8.10 -27.04 3.92
CA ASP A 307 -8.32 -27.73 5.19
C ASP A 307 -8.86 -29.13 4.93
N THR A 308 -8.31 -30.14 5.62
CA THR A 308 -8.72 -31.54 5.45
C THR A 308 -10.17 -31.81 5.82
N THR A 309 -10.80 -30.96 6.62
CA THR A 309 -12.16 -31.09 7.15
C THR A 309 -13.15 -30.11 6.50
N GLN A 310 -12.74 -28.86 6.28
CA GLN A 310 -13.58 -27.80 5.69
C GLN A 310 -13.45 -27.71 4.17
N GLY A 311 -12.47 -28.40 3.59
CA GLY A 311 -12.22 -28.42 2.15
C GLY A 311 -11.55 -27.14 1.66
N LEU A 312 -11.75 -26.86 0.38
CA LEU A 312 -11.12 -25.75 -0.32
C LEU A 312 -11.90 -24.44 -0.13
N ASN A 313 -11.26 -23.41 0.41
CA ASN A 313 -11.76 -22.04 0.30
C ASN A 313 -11.39 -21.45 -1.07
N LYS A 314 -12.39 -21.27 -1.93
CA LYS A 314 -12.19 -20.75 -3.29
C LYS A 314 -11.68 -19.31 -3.33
N SER A 315 -12.09 -18.46 -2.38
CA SER A 315 -11.68 -17.06 -2.32
C SER A 315 -10.18 -16.97 -1.98
N LEU A 316 -9.72 -17.73 -0.99
CA LEU A 316 -8.30 -17.83 -0.62
C LEU A 316 -7.46 -18.46 -1.73
N LEU A 317 -7.95 -19.52 -2.38
CA LEU A 317 -7.23 -20.12 -3.50
C LEU A 317 -7.08 -19.14 -4.68
N ARG A 318 -8.12 -18.37 -5.01
CA ARG A 318 -8.02 -17.35 -6.06
C ARG A 318 -6.99 -16.28 -5.72
N ILE A 319 -6.89 -15.88 -4.45
CA ILE A 319 -5.87 -14.94 -4.00
C ILE A 319 -4.47 -15.54 -4.21
N VAL A 320 -4.24 -16.79 -3.81
CA VAL A 320 -2.91 -17.45 -3.92
C VAL A 320 -2.48 -17.75 -5.37
N LEU A 321 -3.45 -17.96 -6.27
CA LEU A 321 -3.18 -18.29 -7.67
C LEU A 321 -3.06 -17.07 -8.60
N SER A 322 -3.54 -15.91 -8.18
CA SER A 322 -3.31 -14.62 -8.86
C SER A 322 -2.16 -13.88 -8.18
N GLY A 323 -1.40 -13.05 -8.88
CA GLY A 323 -0.32 -12.28 -8.27
C GLY A 323 -0.55 -10.78 -8.27
N CYS A 324 0.31 -10.05 -7.54
CA CYS A 324 0.43 -8.61 -7.72
C CYS A 324 1.82 -8.09 -7.36
N VAL A 325 2.13 -6.90 -7.86
CA VAL A 325 3.22 -6.05 -7.41
C VAL A 325 2.69 -4.94 -6.51
N ALA A 326 3.55 -4.37 -5.67
CA ALA A 326 3.15 -3.28 -4.80
C ALA A 326 4.32 -2.32 -4.54
N THR A 327 4.04 -1.03 -4.65
CA THR A 327 4.94 0.03 -4.19
C THR A 327 4.24 0.84 -3.12
N SER A 328 4.73 0.71 -1.90
CA SER A 328 4.26 1.41 -0.71
C SER A 328 5.22 2.52 -0.31
N VAL A 329 4.69 3.72 -0.14
CA VAL A 329 5.40 4.89 0.38
C VAL A 329 4.90 5.16 1.79
N TYR A 330 5.80 5.05 2.77
CA TYR A 330 5.54 5.36 4.16
C TYR A 330 6.23 6.67 4.55
N ILE A 331 5.44 7.62 5.02
CA ILE A 331 5.89 8.93 5.51
C ILE A 331 5.56 8.98 7.01
N PRO A 332 6.55 8.89 7.92
CA PRO A 332 6.32 9.02 9.34
C PRO A 332 5.63 10.33 9.70
N ASN A 333 4.99 10.37 10.88
CA ASN A 333 4.30 11.59 11.34
C ASN A 333 5.23 12.82 11.47
N SER A 334 6.56 12.62 11.59
CA SER A 334 7.54 13.72 11.53
C SER A 334 7.61 14.40 10.16
N GLN A 335 7.35 13.66 9.09
CA GLN A 335 7.39 14.11 7.68
C GLN A 335 8.77 14.53 7.17
N ASP A 336 9.83 14.16 7.90
CA ASP A 336 11.22 14.51 7.56
C ASP A 336 11.92 13.47 6.66
N VAL A 337 11.37 12.25 6.59
CA VAL A 337 11.93 11.12 5.85
C VAL A 337 10.81 10.42 5.08
N VAL A 338 11.14 9.85 3.93
CA VAL A 338 10.24 9.01 3.13
C VAL A 338 10.86 7.63 3.01
N TYR A 339 10.11 6.59 3.37
CA TYR A 339 10.49 5.21 3.17
C TYR A 339 9.70 4.63 2.01
N VAL A 340 10.37 3.92 1.10
CA VAL A 340 9.72 3.24 -0.02
C VAL A 340 9.98 1.74 0.11
N ALA A 341 8.90 0.98 0.19
CA ALA A 341 8.89 -0.47 0.13
C ALA A 341 8.33 -0.86 -1.24
N GLN A 342 9.18 -1.39 -2.12
CA GLN A 342 8.82 -1.73 -3.47
C GLN A 342 9.01 -3.22 -3.73
N VAL A 343 8.04 -3.77 -4.45
CA VAL A 343 7.96 -5.17 -4.84
C VAL A 343 7.47 -5.19 -6.26
N GLY A 344 8.26 -5.79 -7.14
CA GLY A 344 7.99 -5.83 -8.57
C GLY A 344 8.32 -4.53 -9.28
N ASP A 345 7.54 -4.19 -10.30
CA ASP A 345 7.89 -3.20 -11.31
C ASP A 345 7.07 -1.90 -11.24
N CYS A 346 6.09 -1.81 -10.33
CA CYS A 346 5.55 -0.54 -9.87
C CYS A 346 6.69 0.38 -9.40
N GLY A 347 6.52 1.70 -9.55
CA GLY A 347 7.58 2.67 -9.30
C GLY A 347 7.13 3.86 -8.45
N ALA A 348 8.05 4.41 -7.67
CA ALA A 348 7.87 5.68 -6.98
C ALA A 348 8.84 6.74 -7.53
N VAL A 349 8.33 7.94 -7.82
CA VAL A 349 9.11 9.06 -8.37
C VAL A 349 8.95 10.28 -7.47
N LEU A 350 10.07 10.87 -7.05
CA LEU A 350 10.10 12.11 -6.30
C LEU A 350 10.25 13.30 -7.25
N GLY A 351 9.20 14.11 -7.34
CA GLY A 351 9.25 15.42 -7.99
C GLY A 351 9.68 16.50 -6.99
N ARG A 352 10.85 17.12 -7.21
CA ARG A 352 11.35 18.23 -6.38
C ARG A 352 11.28 19.54 -7.15
N TYR A 353 10.63 20.53 -6.56
CA TYR A 353 10.65 21.89 -7.09
C TYR A 353 11.96 22.58 -6.71
N LEU A 354 12.65 23.10 -7.71
CA LEU A 354 13.96 23.76 -7.63
C LEU A 354 13.87 25.29 -7.81
N GLY A 355 12.68 25.83 -8.03
CA GLY A 355 12.53 27.28 -8.21
C GLY A 355 12.54 28.04 -6.88
N ASP A 356 12.88 29.33 -6.96
CA ASP A 356 12.89 30.21 -5.80
C ASP A 356 11.46 30.41 -5.26
N LEU A 357 11.27 30.09 -3.98
CA LEU A 357 10.05 30.44 -3.25
C LEU A 357 10.23 31.85 -2.70
N THR A 358 9.46 32.81 -3.20
CA THR A 358 9.47 34.17 -2.67
C THR A 358 8.92 34.19 -1.24
N PRO A 359 9.68 34.68 -0.24
CA PRO A 359 9.13 34.97 1.07
C PRO A 359 8.08 36.07 0.89
N GLU A 360 6.84 35.81 1.32
CA GLU A 360 5.85 36.87 1.42
C GLU A 360 6.32 37.85 2.51
N ALA A 361 6.36 39.15 2.20
CA ALA A 361 6.77 40.16 3.17
C ALA A 361 5.87 40.06 4.42
N PRO A 362 6.42 40.18 5.64
CA PRO A 362 5.62 40.06 6.84
C PRO A 362 4.48 41.09 6.81
N PRO A 363 3.25 40.70 7.17
CA PRO A 363 2.19 41.68 7.36
C PRO A 363 2.66 42.69 8.40
N THR A 364 2.38 43.98 8.20
CA THR A 364 2.64 45.08 9.15
C THR A 364 1.78 44.97 10.43
N ALA A 365 1.42 43.75 10.86
CA ALA A 365 0.57 43.48 12.00
C ALA A 365 1.41 43.34 13.28
N LEU A 366 0.86 43.81 14.40
CA LEU A 366 1.43 43.83 15.76
C LEU A 366 1.76 42.44 16.35
N PHE A 367 1.61 41.37 15.57
CA PHE A 367 1.91 40.00 15.96
C PHE A 367 2.75 39.33 14.85
N PRO A 368 3.94 38.78 15.15
CA PRO A 368 4.78 38.14 14.15
C PRO A 368 4.13 36.83 13.71
N THR A 369 3.47 36.84 12.55
CA THR A 369 3.19 35.61 11.80
C THR A 369 4.47 35.19 11.06
N PRO A 370 4.83 33.89 11.07
CA PRO A 370 5.96 33.41 10.29
C PRO A 370 5.70 33.70 8.79
N PRO A 371 6.74 34.06 8.01
CA PRO A 371 6.57 34.39 6.60
C PRO A 371 6.04 33.18 5.84
N THR A 372 4.85 33.32 5.24
CA THR A 372 4.33 32.36 4.28
C THR A 372 5.18 32.44 3.02
N LYS A 373 5.69 31.31 2.54
CA LYS A 373 6.31 31.25 1.21
C LYS A 373 5.19 31.22 0.19
N SER A 374 5.13 32.18 -0.73
CA SER A 374 4.15 32.18 -1.81
C SER A 374 4.64 31.30 -2.95
N PHE A 375 3.78 30.39 -3.43
CA PHE A 375 4.07 29.59 -4.62
C PHE A 375 3.81 30.41 -5.88
N PRO A 376 4.63 30.25 -6.93
CA PRO A 376 4.40 30.94 -8.19
C PRO A 376 3.08 30.48 -8.84
N THR A 377 2.41 31.40 -9.51
CA THR A 377 1.15 31.14 -10.25
C THR A 377 1.36 30.31 -11.51
N ALA A 378 2.62 30.15 -11.96
CA ALA A 378 2.98 29.31 -13.10
C ALA A 378 4.29 28.56 -12.80
N PHE A 379 4.26 27.25 -13.00
CA PHE A 379 5.42 26.38 -12.86
C PHE A 379 6.05 26.10 -14.22
N LYS A 380 7.37 26.24 -14.34
CA LYS A 380 8.12 25.88 -15.55
C LYS A 380 8.76 24.50 -15.38
N ARG A 381 8.80 23.70 -16.45
CA ARG A 381 9.38 22.33 -16.43
C ARG A 381 10.82 22.31 -15.89
N ASN A 382 11.65 23.28 -16.26
CA ASN A 382 13.05 23.36 -15.82
C ASN A 382 13.23 23.72 -14.34
N GLN A 383 12.15 24.01 -13.63
CA GLN A 383 12.14 24.24 -12.18
C GLN A 383 11.78 22.96 -11.41
N TRP A 384 11.73 21.80 -12.07
CA TRP A 384 11.45 20.52 -11.44
C TRP A 384 12.55 19.52 -11.78
N SER A 385 12.99 18.76 -10.78
CA SER A 385 13.72 17.52 -10.98
C SER A 385 12.82 16.34 -10.62
N ALA A 386 12.94 15.25 -11.38
CA ALA A 386 12.28 13.99 -11.10
C ALA A 386 13.32 12.90 -10.91
N GLU A 387 13.18 12.10 -9.87
CA GLU A 387 14.11 11.03 -9.52
C GLU A 387 13.31 9.79 -9.12
N PHE A 388 13.69 8.62 -9.66
CA PHE A 388 13.14 7.35 -9.19
C PHE A 388 13.68 7.08 -7.80
N LEU A 389 12.78 6.80 -6.86
CA LEU A 389 13.16 6.49 -5.48
C LEU A 389 13.68 5.06 -5.34
N VAL A 390 13.18 4.13 -6.17
CA VAL A 390 13.62 2.73 -6.20
C VAL A 390 13.62 2.24 -7.65
N ARG A 391 14.63 1.47 -8.06
CA ARG A 391 14.67 0.84 -9.38
C ARG A 391 13.67 -0.31 -9.46
N SER A 392 12.91 -0.41 -10.55
CA SER A 392 11.94 -1.47 -10.78
C SER A 392 12.60 -2.86 -10.80
N HIS A 393 11.93 -3.85 -10.20
CA HIS A 393 12.40 -5.24 -10.17
C HIS A 393 12.02 -5.98 -11.45
N THR A 394 12.80 -5.73 -12.53
CA THR A 394 12.59 -6.30 -13.87
C THR A 394 13.87 -6.98 -14.38
N ALA A 395 13.78 -7.72 -15.49
CA ALA A 395 14.94 -8.32 -16.16
C ALA A 395 16.03 -7.31 -16.58
N HIS A 396 15.72 -6.00 -16.60
CA HIS A 396 16.68 -4.94 -16.89
C HIS A 396 17.43 -4.43 -15.65
N ASN A 397 17.01 -4.83 -14.44
CA ASN A 397 17.75 -4.54 -13.22
C ASN A 397 18.86 -5.57 -13.01
N ALA A 398 20.08 -5.22 -13.43
CA ALA A 398 21.25 -6.09 -13.30
C ALA A 398 21.51 -6.55 -11.84
N ALA A 399 21.16 -5.74 -10.83
CA ALA A 399 21.31 -6.13 -9.43
C ALA A 399 20.33 -7.24 -9.05
N ASP A 400 19.08 -7.18 -9.52
CA ASP A 400 18.10 -8.26 -9.30
C ASP A 400 18.46 -9.51 -10.08
N VAL A 401 18.87 -9.37 -11.34
CA VAL A 401 19.32 -10.52 -12.16
C VAL A 401 20.50 -11.23 -11.47
N GLY A 402 21.51 -10.48 -11.04
CA GLY A 402 22.66 -11.03 -10.33
C GLY A 402 22.26 -11.68 -9.00
N ARG A 403 21.32 -11.07 -8.26
CA ARG A 403 20.75 -11.66 -7.05
C ARG A 403 20.06 -13.00 -7.35
N LEU A 404 19.19 -13.06 -8.35
CA LEU A 404 18.48 -14.29 -8.71
C LEU A 404 19.43 -15.39 -9.14
N GLN A 405 20.40 -15.08 -9.99
CA GLN A 405 21.42 -16.04 -10.40
C GLN A 405 22.22 -16.58 -9.21
N ALA A 406 22.50 -15.75 -8.20
CA ALA A 406 23.25 -16.16 -7.00
C ALA A 406 22.43 -17.00 -6.00
N GLN A 407 21.09 -16.89 -6.02
CA GLN A 407 20.19 -17.65 -5.14
C GLN A 407 19.98 -19.10 -5.61
N HIS A 408 20.43 -19.44 -6.82
CA HIS A 408 20.22 -20.75 -7.43
C HIS A 408 21.52 -21.49 -7.74
N PRO A 409 21.46 -22.83 -7.89
CA PRO A 409 22.56 -23.59 -8.43
C PRO A 409 23.02 -23.05 -9.79
N ILE A 410 24.33 -23.03 -10.03
CA ILE A 410 24.95 -22.45 -11.25
C ILE A 410 24.32 -22.99 -12.55
N HIS A 411 23.88 -24.25 -12.56
CA HIS A 411 23.26 -24.88 -13.74
C HIS A 411 21.80 -24.48 -13.99
N GLU A 412 21.15 -23.83 -13.01
CA GLU A 412 19.80 -23.27 -13.14
C GLU A 412 19.83 -21.76 -13.42
N ALA A 413 20.89 -21.07 -13.02
CA ALA A 413 21.02 -19.60 -13.09
C ALA A 413 20.76 -19.03 -14.49
N ASP A 414 21.26 -19.68 -15.55
CA ASP A 414 21.07 -19.27 -16.94
C ASP A 414 19.65 -19.55 -17.48
N LEU A 415 18.86 -20.35 -16.76
CA LEU A 415 17.48 -20.72 -17.13
C LEU A 415 16.43 -19.87 -16.39
N LEU A 416 16.85 -19.09 -15.38
CA LEU A 416 15.94 -18.31 -14.54
C LEU A 416 15.31 -17.14 -15.28
N ILE A 417 15.99 -16.55 -16.25
CA ILE A 417 15.45 -15.42 -17.03
C ILE A 417 15.53 -15.80 -18.50
N SER A 418 14.38 -15.88 -19.14
CA SER A 418 14.24 -16.18 -20.56
C SER A 418 13.22 -15.22 -21.16
N GLU A 419 13.56 -14.62 -22.31
CA GLU A 419 12.73 -13.61 -22.98
C GLU A 419 12.30 -12.46 -22.05
N ASP A 420 13.24 -11.94 -21.24
CA ASP A 420 13.02 -10.88 -20.24
C ASP A 420 11.98 -11.22 -19.16
N ARG A 421 11.67 -12.52 -18.97
CA ARG A 421 10.72 -13.03 -17.99
C ARG A 421 11.34 -14.08 -17.08
N LEU A 422 10.88 -14.11 -15.85
CA LEU A 422 11.23 -15.16 -14.89
C LEU A 422 10.72 -16.53 -15.39
N LEU A 423 11.62 -17.50 -15.49
CA LEU A 423 11.40 -18.87 -15.99
C LEU A 423 10.83 -18.98 -17.42
N GLY A 424 10.80 -17.88 -18.18
CA GLY A 424 10.36 -17.86 -19.59
C GLY A 424 8.91 -18.28 -19.82
N ASP A 425 8.06 -18.20 -18.79
CA ASP A 425 6.74 -18.80 -18.87
C ASP A 425 5.87 -18.06 -19.90
N LYS A 426 5.53 -18.74 -21.00
CA LYS A 426 4.62 -18.26 -22.05
C LYS A 426 3.15 -18.46 -21.69
N GLY A 427 2.86 -19.05 -20.52
CA GLY A 427 1.51 -19.44 -20.08
C GLY A 427 0.94 -18.69 -18.87
N PHE A 428 1.76 -17.98 -18.12
CA PHE A 428 1.37 -17.13 -16.99
C PHE A 428 2.16 -15.83 -17.10
N GLU A 429 1.48 -14.68 -17.12
CA GLU A 429 2.13 -13.37 -17.08
C GLU A 429 2.79 -13.18 -15.70
N LEU A 430 4.00 -13.73 -15.54
CA LEU A 430 5.00 -13.25 -14.59
C LEU A 430 5.81 -12.20 -15.35
N GLY A 431 5.50 -10.93 -15.12
CA GLY A 431 6.26 -9.79 -15.65
C GLY A 431 7.41 -9.39 -14.71
N PRO A 432 7.12 -9.12 -13.44
CA PRO A 432 8.12 -8.70 -12.44
C PRO A 432 8.97 -9.84 -11.87
N LEU A 433 10.21 -9.52 -11.47
CA LEU A 433 11.14 -10.46 -10.81
C LEU A 433 10.81 -10.69 -9.31
N GLN A 434 9.81 -10.00 -8.77
CA GLN A 434 9.30 -10.15 -7.41
C GLN A 434 7.81 -9.85 -7.40
N GLU A 435 7.02 -10.74 -6.78
CA GLU A 435 5.56 -10.63 -6.73
C GLU A 435 5.01 -11.15 -5.40
N LEU A 436 3.81 -10.68 -5.08
CA LEU A 436 2.96 -11.15 -3.99
C LEU A 436 2.04 -12.26 -4.47
N ALA A 437 2.08 -13.40 -3.76
CA ALA A 437 1.31 -14.60 -4.03
C ALA A 437 1.30 -15.04 -5.52
N SER A 438 2.25 -15.86 -5.94
CA SER A 438 2.17 -16.63 -7.19
C SER A 438 3.05 -17.88 -7.07
N ASN A 439 2.50 -19.01 -6.59
CA ASN A 439 3.18 -20.32 -6.44
C ASN A 439 4.68 -20.31 -6.01
N GLY A 440 5.09 -19.32 -5.22
CA GLY A 440 6.47 -19.07 -4.84
C GLY A 440 6.51 -17.93 -3.84
N HIS A 441 7.13 -18.17 -2.69
CA HIS A 441 7.30 -17.21 -1.60
C HIS A 441 7.99 -15.92 -2.06
N TRP A 442 7.77 -14.84 -1.30
CA TRP A 442 8.46 -13.53 -1.29
C TRP A 442 9.97 -13.43 -1.50
N LEU A 443 10.68 -14.54 -1.51
CA LEU A 443 12.01 -14.59 -2.04
C LEU A 443 11.94 -15.69 -3.06
N LEU A 444 12.29 -15.38 -4.30
CA LEU A 444 12.51 -16.39 -5.32
C LEU A 444 13.29 -17.56 -4.69
N THR A 445 12.55 -18.65 -4.51
CA THR A 445 12.93 -20.02 -4.14
C THR A 445 13.33 -20.36 -2.70
N ARG A 446 12.45 -21.17 -2.08
CA ARG A 446 12.87 -22.41 -1.41
C ARG A 446 11.94 -23.55 -1.79
N PHE A 447 12.41 -24.48 -2.61
CA PHE A 447 11.91 -25.85 -2.54
C PHE A 447 12.48 -26.54 -1.29
N PRO A 448 11.72 -27.37 -0.56
CA PRO A 448 12.27 -28.16 0.54
C PRO A 448 13.31 -29.16 0.00
N PRO A 449 14.29 -29.61 0.82
CA PRO A 449 15.25 -30.60 0.38
C PRO A 449 14.50 -31.86 -0.05
N ALA A 450 14.77 -32.35 -1.26
CA ALA A 450 14.24 -33.62 -1.73
C ALA A 450 14.63 -34.71 -0.70
N SER A 451 13.66 -35.10 0.13
CA SER A 451 13.77 -36.32 0.91
C SER A 451 13.86 -37.47 -0.08
N SER A 452 14.93 -38.23 0.09
CA SER A 452 15.24 -39.46 -0.62
C SER A 452 14.01 -40.34 -0.84
N ILE A 453 13.58 -40.47 -2.10
CA ILE A 453 12.76 -41.59 -2.57
C ILE A 453 13.50 -42.21 -3.77
N PRO A 454 13.77 -43.53 -3.78
CA PRO A 454 14.75 -44.11 -4.68
C PRO A 454 14.20 -44.26 -6.11
N CYS A 455 14.97 -43.77 -7.08
CA CYS A 455 14.79 -44.05 -8.50
C CYS A 455 14.72 -45.55 -8.77
N ARG A 456 13.54 -46.07 -9.13
CA ARG A 456 13.44 -47.28 -9.97
C ARG A 456 13.51 -46.85 -11.43
N ARG A 457 14.63 -47.18 -12.08
CA ARG A 457 14.79 -47.11 -13.55
C ARG A 457 13.82 -48.10 -14.22
N PRO A 458 13.19 -47.75 -15.36
CA PRO A 458 12.84 -48.72 -16.37
C PRO A 458 13.99 -48.83 -17.37
N CYS A 459 14.61 -50.00 -17.41
CA CYS A 459 15.51 -50.41 -18.49
C CYS A 459 14.74 -50.56 -19.81
N GLY A 460 15.37 -50.10 -20.89
CA GLY A 460 15.52 -50.82 -22.16
C GLY A 460 14.29 -51.46 -22.80
N SER A 461 13.94 -50.95 -23.97
CA SER A 461 13.18 -51.61 -25.03
C SER A 461 13.63 -53.06 -25.33
N PRO A 462 12.70 -53.91 -25.80
CA PRO A 462 13.04 -55.01 -26.69
C PRO A 462 12.46 -54.79 -28.10
N VAL A 463 13.33 -54.99 -29.09
CA VAL A 463 13.14 -55.36 -30.52
C VAL A 463 11.97 -54.73 -31.29
#